data_AF-A0A1G1SYS8-F1
#
_entry.id   AF-A0A1G1SYS8-F1
#
_cell.length_a   1.000
_cell.length_b   1.000
_cell.length_c   1.000
_cell.angle_alpha   90.00
_cell.angle_beta   90.00
_cell.angle_gamma   90.00
#
_symmetry.space_group_name_H-M   'P 1'
#
loop_
_entity.id
_entity.type
_entity.pdbx_description
1 polymer ?
#
loop_
_entity_poly.entity_id
_entity_poly.type
_entity_poly.pdbx_seq_one_letter_code
_entity_poly.pdbx_strand_id
1 'polypeptide(L)'
;MDNTETWQQQFLQSGEPGLQDIAREIGNLQSLLTSGALSATAIGNSLTMLGNQTSQISATAAADLKKPLLDLADTLRRHGSDLLAHADKKGKK
;
A
#
# COMPACT_ATOMS: atom_id res chain seq x y z
N MET A 1 -10.57 9.74 14.59
CA MET A 1 -9.20 9.52 14.08
C MET A 1 -9.32 8.54 12.94
N ASP A 2 -8.89 8.92 11.75
CA ASP A 2 -8.84 7.98 10.63
C ASP A 2 -7.82 6.89 10.94
N ASN A 3 -8.24 5.63 10.74
CA ASN A 3 -7.44 4.46 11.11
C ASN A 3 -6.06 4.45 10.43
N THR A 4 -5.96 5.02 9.22
CA THR A 4 -4.71 5.10 8.44
C THR A 4 -3.69 6.08 9.00
N GLU A 5 -4.10 7.24 9.50
CA GLU A 5 -3.18 8.19 10.17
C GLU A 5 -2.63 7.58 11.47
N THR A 6 -3.48 6.87 12.20
CA THR A 6 -3.07 6.18 13.44
C THR A 6 -2.03 5.10 13.14
N TRP A 7 -2.26 4.27 12.12
CA TRP A 7 -1.30 3.23 11.71
C TRP A 7 -0.01 3.82 11.20
N GLN A 8 -0.07 4.89 10.40
CA GLN A 8 1.12 5.58 9.92
C GLN A 8 1.99 6.05 11.10
N GLN A 9 1.39 6.71 12.10
CA GLN A 9 2.13 7.17 13.28
C GLN A 9 2.74 6.00 14.06
N GLN A 10 1.97 4.94 14.30
CA GLN A 10 2.47 3.76 15.02
C GLN A 10 3.63 3.08 14.28
N PHE A 11 3.55 2.94 12.97
CA PHE A 11 4.59 2.31 12.17
C PHE A 11 5.85 3.16 12.10
N LEU A 12 5.72 4.48 11.98
CA LEU A 12 6.85 5.41 12.04
C LEU A 12 7.59 5.30 13.39
N GLN A 13 6.83 5.21 14.49
CA GLN A 13 7.35 5.13 15.86
C GLN A 13 7.88 3.74 16.25
N SER A 14 7.62 2.70 15.45
CA SER A 14 8.01 1.32 15.77
C SER A 14 9.52 1.08 15.79
N GLY A 15 10.30 1.91 15.10
CA GLY A 15 11.74 1.72 14.90
C GLY A 15 12.11 0.57 13.96
N GLU A 16 11.12 -0.14 13.39
CA GLU A 16 11.34 -1.24 12.45
C GLU A 16 11.36 -0.67 11.01
N PRO A 17 12.48 -0.81 10.26
CA PRO A 17 12.62 -0.16 8.97
C PRO A 17 11.52 -0.51 7.95
N GLY A 18 11.08 -1.77 7.88
CA GLY A 18 10.06 -2.15 6.91
C GLY A 18 8.66 -1.60 7.23
N LEU A 19 8.29 -1.48 8.50
CA LEU A 19 7.07 -0.81 8.95
C LEU A 19 7.14 0.69 8.64
N GLN A 20 8.30 1.32 8.84
CA GLN A 20 8.49 2.72 8.45
C GLN A 20 8.37 2.94 6.94
N ASP A 21 8.81 1.98 6.12
CA ASP A 21 8.61 2.01 4.66
C ASP A 21 7.12 1.94 4.30
N ILE A 22 6.36 1.05 4.94
CA ILE A 22 4.90 0.96 4.78
C ILE A 22 4.24 2.27 5.20
N ALA A 23 4.65 2.88 6.31
CA ALA A 23 4.09 4.13 6.81
C ALA A 23 4.27 5.30 5.82
N ARG A 24 5.44 5.40 5.21
CA ARG A 24 5.73 6.43 4.19
C ARG A 24 4.87 6.21 2.95
N GLU A 25 4.71 4.97 2.50
CA GLU A 25 3.88 4.66 1.35
C GLU A 25 2.37 4.87 1.63
N ILE A 26 1.89 4.62 2.85
CA ILE A 26 0.52 4.99 3.27
C ILE A 26 0.31 6.50 3.11
N GLY A 27 1.28 7.32 3.50
CA GLY A 27 1.22 8.78 3.34
C GLY A 27 1.22 9.22 1.88
N ASN A 28 2.01 8.54 1.05
CA ASN A 28 2.00 8.76 -0.39
C ASN A 28 0.62 8.45 -1.00
N LEU A 29 0.05 7.30 -0.65
CA LEU A 29 -1.28 6.90 -1.12
C LEU A 29 -2.35 7.91 -0.68
N GLN A 30 -2.33 8.34 0.58
CA GLN A 30 -3.25 9.36 1.10
C GLN A 30 -3.14 10.65 0.27
N SER A 31 -1.93 11.16 0.08
CA SER A 31 -1.67 12.36 -0.74
C SER A 31 -2.23 12.22 -2.15
N LEU A 32 -2.02 11.09 -2.81
CA LEU A 32 -2.55 10.81 -4.15
C LEU A 32 -4.09 10.83 -4.17
N LEU A 33 -4.73 10.21 -3.18
CA LEU A 33 -6.18 10.11 -3.08
C LEU A 33 -6.84 11.45 -2.70
N THR A 34 -6.13 12.32 -1.97
CA THR A 34 -6.65 13.64 -1.56
C THR A 34 -6.19 14.80 -2.45
N SER A 35 -5.36 14.54 -3.46
CA SER A 35 -4.79 15.56 -4.34
C SER A 35 -5.81 16.33 -5.21
N GLY A 36 -7.05 15.81 -5.32
CA GLY A 36 -8.08 16.34 -6.21
C GLY A 36 -7.91 15.94 -7.69
N ALA A 37 -6.77 15.34 -8.06
CA ALA A 37 -6.49 14.84 -9.40
C ALA A 37 -6.04 13.37 -9.35
N LEU A 38 -7.01 12.45 -9.39
CA LEU A 38 -6.75 11.02 -9.25
C LEU A 38 -6.03 10.45 -10.48
N SER A 39 -4.79 9.99 -10.27
CA SER A 39 -3.99 9.29 -11.28
C SER A 39 -4.04 7.79 -11.05
N ALA A 40 -4.71 7.05 -11.94
CA ALA A 40 -4.79 5.59 -11.86
C ALA A 40 -3.40 4.93 -11.85
N THR A 41 -2.44 5.45 -12.63
CA THR A 41 -1.07 4.95 -12.65
C THR A 41 -0.37 5.17 -11.30
N ALA A 42 -0.44 6.37 -10.75
CA ALA A 42 0.25 6.70 -9.50
C ALA A 42 -0.35 5.91 -8.32
N ILE A 43 -1.67 5.86 -8.22
CA ILE A 43 -2.39 5.11 -7.19
C ILE A 43 -2.11 3.61 -7.35
N GLY A 44 -2.14 3.09 -8.58
CA GLY A 44 -1.85 1.68 -8.87
C GLY A 44 -0.44 1.26 -8.46
N ASN A 45 0.55 2.10 -8.72
CA ASN A 45 1.94 1.89 -8.28
C ASN A 45 2.05 1.90 -6.75
N SER A 46 1.41 2.87 -6.09
CA SER A 46 1.43 3.00 -4.63
C SER A 46 0.81 1.77 -3.94
N LEU A 47 -0.36 1.31 -4.40
CA LEU A 47 -0.98 0.08 -3.90
C LEU A 47 -0.11 -1.17 -4.12
N THR A 48 0.52 -1.28 -5.30
CA THR A 48 1.43 -2.39 -5.59
C THR A 48 2.63 -2.38 -4.66
N MET A 49 3.20 -1.20 -4.38
CA MET A 49 4.32 -1.03 -3.45
C MET A 49 3.92 -1.44 -2.02
N LEU A 50 2.77 -0.97 -1.53
CA LEU A 50 2.24 -1.38 -0.21
C LEU A 50 2.07 -2.89 -0.11
N GLY A 51 1.55 -3.53 -1.16
CA GLY A 51 1.42 -4.99 -1.20
C GLY A 51 2.77 -5.69 -1.13
N ASN A 52 3.79 -5.17 -1.81
CA ASN A 52 5.15 -5.68 -1.76
C ASN A 52 5.77 -5.58 -0.37
N GLN A 53 5.73 -4.41 0.24
CA GLN A 53 6.26 -4.18 1.58
C GLN A 53 5.51 -5.01 2.64
N THR A 54 4.18 -5.09 2.55
CA THR A 54 3.36 -5.90 3.49
C THR A 54 3.73 -7.38 3.42
N SER A 55 3.95 -7.92 2.22
CA SER A 55 4.42 -9.31 2.06
C SER A 55 5.82 -9.53 2.63
N GLN A 56 6.73 -8.57 2.45
CA GLN A 56 8.08 -8.64 3.02
C GLN A 56 8.04 -8.70 4.55
N ILE A 57 7.24 -7.85 5.19
CA ILE A 57 7.03 -7.88 6.65
C ILE A 57 6.41 -9.20 7.14
N SER A 58 5.53 -9.81 6.35
CA SER A 58 4.92 -11.10 6.72
C SER A 58 5.94 -12.22 6.95
N ALA A 59 7.14 -12.13 6.34
CA ALA A 59 8.18 -13.13 6.51
C ALA A 59 8.70 -13.20 7.95
N THR A 60 8.78 -12.04 8.62
CA THR A 60 9.30 -11.88 9.99
C THR A 60 8.19 -11.78 11.05
N ALA A 61 6.93 -11.70 10.64
CA ALA A 61 5.79 -11.64 11.54
C ALA A 61 5.56 -12.96 12.31
N ALA A 62 4.82 -12.85 13.43
CA ALA A 62 4.33 -13.99 14.18
C ALA A 62 3.48 -14.93 13.28
N ALA A 63 3.52 -16.23 13.56
CA ALA A 63 2.97 -17.26 12.67
C ALA A 63 1.47 -17.07 12.38
N ASP A 64 0.71 -16.61 13.37
CA ASP A 64 -0.71 -16.30 13.29
C ASP A 64 -1.02 -15.06 12.45
N LEU A 65 -0.07 -14.12 12.33
CA LEU A 65 -0.21 -12.90 11.53
C LEU A 65 0.25 -13.05 10.07
N LYS A 66 1.04 -14.08 9.76
CA LYS A 66 1.57 -14.27 8.39
C LYS A 66 0.47 -14.35 7.34
N LYS A 67 -0.54 -15.20 7.56
CA LYS A 67 -1.62 -15.41 6.60
C LYS A 67 -2.47 -14.14 6.38
N PRO A 68 -2.95 -13.45 7.44
CA PRO A 68 -3.63 -12.17 7.27
C PRO A 68 -2.80 -11.10 6.52
N LEU A 69 -1.49 -11.01 6.80
CA LEU A 69 -0.62 -10.04 6.13
C LEU A 69 -0.42 -10.37 4.64
N LEU A 70 -0.29 -11.65 4.30
CA LEU A 70 -0.23 -12.07 2.89
C LEU A 70 -1.55 -11.80 2.17
N ASP A 71 -2.70 -12.04 2.80
CA ASP A 71 -4.01 -11.74 2.22
C ASP A 71 -4.20 -10.24 1.97
N LEU A 72 -3.74 -9.40 2.89
CA LEU A 72 -3.72 -7.95 2.72
C LEU A 72 -2.81 -7.55 1.56
N ALA A 73 -1.60 -8.12 1.51
CA ALA A 73 -0.63 -7.86 0.46
C ALA A 73 -1.19 -8.20 -0.94
N ASP A 74 -1.89 -9.32 -1.06
CA ASP A 74 -2.50 -9.76 -2.32
C ASP A 74 -3.68 -8.88 -2.73
N THR A 75 -4.49 -8.42 -1.77
CA THR A 75 -5.58 -7.49 -2.02
C THR A 75 -5.05 -6.16 -2.56
N LEU A 76 -4.00 -5.61 -1.96
CA LEU A 76 -3.34 -4.39 -2.39
C LEU A 76 -2.77 -4.52 -3.81
N ARG A 77 -2.04 -5.60 -4.10
CA ARG A 77 -1.50 -5.86 -5.45
C ARG A 77 -2.58 -6.03 -6.51
N ARG A 78 -3.68 -6.71 -6.18
CA ARG A 78 -4.79 -6.91 -7.11
C ARG A 78 -5.40 -5.58 -7.53
N HIS A 79 -5.77 -4.74 -6.56
CA HIS A 79 -6.32 -3.42 -6.84
C HIS A 79 -5.31 -2.49 -7.52
N GLY A 80 -4.03 -2.58 -7.16
CA GLY A 80 -2.96 -1.88 -7.86
C GLY A 80 -2.88 -2.27 -9.35
N SER A 81 -2.90 -3.57 -9.62
CA SER A 81 -2.88 -4.13 -10.98
C SER A 81 -4.11 -3.74 -11.80
N ASP A 82 -5.29 -3.74 -11.19
CA ASP A 82 -6.54 -3.34 -11.84
C ASP A 82 -6.50 -1.87 -12.31
N LEU A 83 -5.97 -0.97 -11.47
CA LEU A 83 -5.79 0.44 -11.81
C LEU A 83 -4.76 0.65 -12.93
N LEU A 84 -3.64 -0.07 -12.88
CA LEU A 84 -2.62 -0.01 -13.94
C LEU A 84 -3.18 -0.52 -15.28
N ALA A 85 -3.95 -1.62 -15.26
CA ALA A 85 -4.62 -2.14 -16.45
C ALA A 85 -5.67 -1.16 -17.00
N HIS A 86 -6.38 -0.43 -16.13
CA HIS A 86 -7.28 0.63 -16.56
C HIS A 86 -6.53 1.79 -17.24
N ALA A 87 -5.39 2.20 -16.69
CA ALA A 87 -4.57 3.28 -17.24
C ALA A 87 -4.01 2.94 -18.63
N ASP A 88 -3.51 1.72 -18.83
CA ASP A 88 -2.99 1.25 -20.13
C ASP A 88 -4.08 1.23 -21.22
N LYS A 89 -5.30 0.79 -20.88
CA LYS A 89 -6.45 0.81 -21.79
C LYS A 89 -6.84 2.23 -22.20
N LYS A 90 -6.67 3.22 -21.31
CA LYS A 90 -7.00 4.62 -21.59
C LYS A 90 -5.94 5.31 -22.47
N GLY A 91 -4.67 4.92 -22.36
CA GLY A 91 -3.59 5.45 -23.20
C GLY A 91 -3.55 4.90 -24.63
N LYS A 92 -4.33 3.86 -24.93
CA LYS A 92 -4.45 3.23 -26.26
C LYS A 92 -5.64 3.75 -27.10
N LYS A 93 -6.41 4.72 -26.59
CA LYS A 93 -7.52 5.38 -27.30
C LYS A 93 -7.12 6.78 -27.73
#